data_AF-A0A2G2W201-F1
#
_entry.id   AF-A0A2G2W201-F1
#
_cell.length_a   1.000
_cell.length_b   1.000
_cell.length_c   1.000
_cell.angle_alpha   90.00
_cell.angle_beta   90.00
_cell.angle_gamma   90.00
#
_symmetry.space_group_name_H-M   'P 1'
#
loop_
_entity.id
_entity.type
_entity.pdbx_description
1 polymer ?
#
loop_
_entity_poly.entity_id
_entity_poly.type
_entity_poly.pdbx_seq_one_letter_code
_entity_poly.pdbx_strand_id
1 'polypeptide(L)'
;MVSGSGISAKRIVVDARHHMLGRLSSILAKELLNGQRVVVVRCEEICLSGGLVRQKMKYLRFLRKRMNTKPSHGPIHFRAPSKILWRTIRGMIPHKTKRGAAALARLKVFEGVPPPYDKVKRMVIPDALKVLRLQAGHKYCLLGKLSSEVGWNHYDTIKASFLHLIFFELENKRKERAQVTYERRKQLAKLRVKAEKAAEEKLGPQLAIIAPINDLQVTECPASDLQVTDVQQFASQMNSYNYPPMNNKNQMKPALAALVSGDRTSFYGCAFSGLQDTLLDDNGKHYFKLCTIEGTMDFIFGSGQSIYEDCTILVNAGSVAQDYTGFITAQGRSNPNDENGFVFKNCKVIGTGKAFLGRAWRGYARVIFYKTSLSNIIVPSGWDAWNFKGHEDQITYSEVDCDGEGADRSKRVKWEKELSKDMVESLTDLSYVNTDNWINAQPFILAN
;
A
#
# COMPACT_ATOMS: atom_id res chain seq x y z
N MET A 1 18.23 6.38 5.87
CA MET A 1 16.96 6.87 6.44
C MET A 1 16.02 7.14 5.28
N VAL A 2 15.10 6.22 5.00
CA VAL A 2 14.08 6.42 3.96
C VAL A 2 13.14 7.51 4.48
N SER A 3 13.10 8.66 3.80
CA SER A 3 12.08 9.68 4.07
C SER A 3 10.72 9.04 3.78
N GLY A 4 9.91 8.80 4.81
CA GLY A 4 8.56 8.21 4.72
C GLY A 4 7.53 9.10 3.99
N SER A 5 7.95 9.88 3.00
CA SER A 5 7.16 10.72 2.12
C SER A 5 7.28 10.19 0.69
N GLY A 6 6.85 8.96 0.45
CA GLY A 6 6.58 8.45 -0.90
C GLY A 6 5.29 9.03 -1.46
N ILE A 7 5.08 8.84 -2.77
CA ILE A 7 3.84 9.19 -3.47
C ILE A 7 2.69 8.39 -2.81
N SER A 8 1.76 9.09 -2.16
CA SER A 8 0.59 8.49 -1.55
C SER A 8 -0.66 9.06 -2.20
N ALA A 9 -1.56 8.21 -2.67
CA ALA A 9 -2.87 8.64 -3.17
C ALA A 9 -3.65 9.46 -2.11
N LYS A 10 -3.33 9.27 -0.82
CA LYS A 10 -3.93 9.95 0.32
C LYS A 10 -3.37 11.37 0.49
N ARG A 11 -4.26 12.29 0.82
CA ARG A 11 -3.91 13.68 1.13
C ARG A 11 -3.08 13.75 2.41
N ILE A 12 -1.86 14.30 2.32
CA ILE A 12 -0.97 14.48 3.47
C ILE A 12 -1.28 15.82 4.12
N VAL A 13 -1.48 15.81 5.44
CA VAL A 13 -1.64 17.03 6.25
C VAL A 13 -0.34 17.29 7.00
N VAL A 14 0.27 18.45 6.79
CA VAL A 14 1.54 18.86 7.40
C VAL A 14 1.29 19.94 8.44
N ASP A 15 1.79 19.75 9.67
CA ASP A 15 1.84 20.80 10.69
C ASP A 15 3.04 21.70 10.44
N ALA A 16 2.80 22.99 10.16
CA ALA A 16 3.86 23.94 9.86
C ALA A 16 4.51 24.56 11.10
N ARG A 17 4.04 24.23 12.31
CA ARG A 17 4.59 24.74 13.56
C ARG A 17 6.09 24.56 13.62
N HIS A 18 6.81 25.66 13.90
CA HIS A 18 8.26 25.68 14.09
C HIS A 18 9.06 25.10 12.91
N HIS A 19 8.51 25.08 11.70
CA HIS A 19 9.26 24.75 10.51
C HIS A 19 9.92 25.99 9.91
N MET A 20 11.07 25.83 9.26
CA MET A 20 11.78 26.91 8.55
C MET A 20 11.13 27.14 7.19
N LEU A 21 10.60 28.35 6.95
CA LEU A 21 9.77 28.68 5.76
C LEU A 21 10.38 28.18 4.44
N GLY A 22 11.66 28.49 4.20
CA GLY A 22 12.33 28.16 2.94
C GLY A 22 12.55 26.66 2.75
N ARG A 23 12.98 25.96 3.80
CA ARG A 23 13.22 24.50 3.76
C ARG A 23 11.91 23.74 3.57
N LEU A 24 10.88 24.13 4.33
CA LEU A 24 9.54 23.58 4.20
C LEU A 24 9.01 23.78 2.77
N SER A 25 9.12 25.00 2.23
CA SER A 25 8.62 25.31 0.88
C SER A 25 9.31 24.47 -0.20
N SER A 26 10.62 24.21 -0.06
CA SER A 26 11.40 23.44 -1.03
C SER A 26 10.92 21.98 -1.11
N ILE A 27 10.78 21.34 0.05
CA ILE A 27 10.31 19.96 0.15
C ILE A 27 8.89 19.85 -0.39
N LEU A 28 8.01 20.76 0.03
CA LEU A 28 6.63 20.79 -0.46
C LEU A 28 6.53 21.00 -1.97
N ALA A 29 7.36 21.87 -2.55
CA ALA A 29 7.38 22.08 -3.99
C ALA A 29 7.74 20.80 -4.76
N LYS A 30 8.71 20.03 -4.26
CA LYS A 30 9.10 18.74 -4.85
C LYS A 30 7.96 17.72 -4.77
N GLU A 31 7.34 17.58 -3.60
CA GLU A 31 6.20 16.68 -3.39
C GLU A 31 5.01 17.01 -4.30
N LEU A 32 4.68 18.30 -4.46
CA LEU A 32 3.61 18.73 -5.34
C LEU A 32 3.89 18.40 -6.82
N LEU A 33 5.15 18.51 -7.25
CA LEU A 33 5.59 18.14 -8.60
C LEU A 33 5.60 16.63 -8.84
N ASN A 34 5.86 15.84 -7.79
CA ASN A 34 5.77 14.38 -7.81
C ASN A 34 4.33 13.87 -7.86
N GLY A 35 3.33 14.74 -7.66
CA GLY A 35 1.91 14.38 -7.74
C GLY A 35 1.17 14.42 -6.42
N GLN A 36 1.86 14.69 -5.31
CA GLN A 36 1.31 14.59 -3.98
C GLN A 36 0.28 15.70 -3.69
N ARG A 37 -0.80 15.34 -2.99
CA ARG A 37 -1.81 16.30 -2.51
C ARG A 37 -1.47 16.69 -1.07
N VAL A 38 -1.05 17.93 -0.87
CA VAL A 38 -0.55 18.40 0.43
C VAL A 38 -1.41 19.52 0.99
N VAL A 39 -1.76 19.39 2.27
CA VAL A 39 -2.41 20.44 3.06
C VAL A 39 -1.47 20.87 4.17
N VAL A 40 -1.17 22.16 4.23
CA VAL A 40 -0.36 22.74 5.30
C VAL A 40 -1.26 23.52 6.24
N VAL A 41 -1.19 23.21 7.53
CA VAL A 41 -1.97 23.88 8.59
C VAL A 41 -1.02 24.60 9.54
N ARG A 42 -1.53 25.58 10.29
CA ARG A 42 -0.77 26.42 11.24
C ARG A 42 0.36 27.23 10.60
N CYS A 43 0.08 27.82 9.43
CA CYS A 43 1.06 28.60 8.68
C CYS A 43 1.60 29.82 9.46
N GLU A 44 0.85 30.33 10.44
CA GLU A 44 1.24 31.41 11.34
C GLU A 44 2.39 31.05 12.29
N GLU A 45 2.59 29.76 12.58
CA GLU A 45 3.64 29.26 13.47
C GLU A 45 4.94 28.88 12.74
N ILE A 46 5.04 29.16 11.44
CA ILE A 46 6.27 28.98 10.66
C ILE A 46 7.36 29.94 11.14
N CYS A 47 8.61 29.48 11.15
CA CYS A 47 9.76 30.27 11.53
C CYS A 47 10.57 30.78 10.33
N LEU A 48 11.11 31.98 10.49
CA LEU A 48 12.12 32.61 9.64
C LEU A 48 13.38 32.82 10.47
N SER A 49 14.55 32.50 9.94
CA SER A 49 15.83 32.80 10.61
C SER A 49 16.08 34.30 10.66
N GLY A 50 16.70 34.77 11.74
CA GLY A 50 16.94 36.20 11.98
C GLY A 50 15.82 36.88 12.76
N GLY A 51 16.17 37.92 13.49
CA GLY A 51 15.24 38.69 14.33
C GLY A 51 14.15 39.40 13.53
N LEU A 52 13.08 39.77 14.24
CA LEU A 52 11.88 40.40 13.69
C LEU A 52 12.18 41.65 12.87
N VAL A 53 13.01 42.57 13.38
CA VAL A 53 13.38 43.81 12.69
C VAL A 53 13.97 43.55 11.30
N ARG A 54 14.92 42.60 11.21
CA ARG A 54 15.56 42.24 9.93
C ARG A 54 14.54 41.68 8.94
N GLN A 55 13.68 40.77 9.39
CA GLN A 55 12.67 40.16 8.53
C GLN A 55 11.58 41.17 8.11
N LYS A 56 11.18 42.06 9.02
CA LYS A 56 10.28 43.18 8.74
C LYS A 56 10.85 44.09 7.67
N MET A 57 12.09 44.55 7.82
CA MET A 57 12.73 45.43 6.84
C MET A 57 12.81 44.78 5.44
N LYS A 58 13.13 43.47 5.39
CA LYS A 58 13.11 42.71 4.14
C LYS A 58 11.72 42.70 3.50
N TYR A 59 10.69 42.50 4.30
CA TYR A 59 9.31 42.47 3.82
C TYR A 59 8.82 43.87 3.41
N LEU A 60 9.10 44.92 4.19
CA LEU A 60 8.78 46.30 3.84
C LEU A 60 9.42 46.74 2.52
N ARG A 61 10.68 46.32 2.25
CA ARG A 61 11.32 46.55 0.95
C ARG A 61 10.57 45.87 -0.19
N PHE A 62 10.01 44.68 0.03
CA PHE A 62 9.16 44.00 -0.94
C PHE A 62 7.88 44.80 -1.23
N LEU A 63 7.27 45.40 -0.21
CA LEU A 63 6.06 46.22 -0.37
C LEU A 63 6.26 47.49 -1.19
N ARG A 64 7.45 48.07 -1.12
CA ARG A 64 7.80 49.25 -1.93
C ARG A 64 7.84 48.92 -3.43
N LYS A 65 7.94 47.64 -3.82
CA LYS A 65 7.89 47.22 -5.22
C LYS A 65 6.46 47.32 -5.74
N ARG A 66 6.16 48.37 -6.50
CA ARG A 66 4.86 48.58 -7.16
C ARG A 66 5.08 49.02 -8.59
N MET A 67 4.13 48.70 -9.47
CA MET A 67 4.08 49.31 -10.80
C MET A 67 3.71 50.79 -10.63
N ASN A 68 4.51 51.69 -11.21
CA ASN A 68 4.30 53.13 -11.04
C ASN A 68 3.04 53.63 -11.77
N THR A 69 2.76 53.06 -12.95
CA THR A 69 1.64 53.47 -13.81
C THR A 69 0.29 53.00 -13.28
N LYS A 70 0.13 51.70 -13.02
CA LYS A 70 -1.11 51.12 -12.50
C LYS A 70 -0.81 50.09 -11.41
N PRO A 71 -0.78 50.50 -10.12
CA PRO A 71 -0.40 49.62 -9.01
C PRO A 71 -1.21 48.32 -8.94
N SER A 72 -2.48 48.31 -9.38
CA SER A 72 -3.33 47.12 -9.38
C SER A 72 -2.90 46.01 -10.36
N HIS A 73 -2.18 46.35 -11.44
CA HIS A 73 -1.59 45.37 -12.36
C HIS A 73 -0.15 44.99 -11.97
N GLY A 74 0.38 45.59 -10.89
CA GLY A 74 1.71 45.32 -10.39
C GLY A 74 1.81 44.06 -9.53
N PRO A 75 2.97 43.84 -8.88
CA PRO A 75 3.16 42.74 -7.95
C PRO A 75 2.18 42.81 -6.76
N ILE A 76 1.48 41.71 -6.50
CA ILE A 76 0.55 41.59 -5.36
C ILE A 76 1.32 41.20 -4.09
N HIS A 77 1.09 41.96 -3.02
CA HIS A 77 1.74 41.77 -1.72
C HIS A 77 0.83 41.08 -0.71
N PHE A 78 0.89 39.76 -0.66
CA PHE A 78 0.07 38.97 0.26
C PHE A 78 0.48 39.09 1.73
N ARG A 79 -0.43 39.54 2.58
CA ARG A 79 -0.20 39.77 4.03
C ARG A 79 -0.35 38.54 4.89
N ALA A 80 -1.25 37.64 4.52
CA ALA A 80 -1.57 36.46 5.33
C ALA A 80 -0.42 35.42 5.30
N PRO A 81 -0.08 34.77 6.44
CA PRO A 81 0.97 33.75 6.50
C PRO A 81 0.79 32.62 5.49
N SER A 82 -0.44 32.13 5.32
CA SER A 82 -0.76 31.06 4.36
C SER A 82 -0.42 31.49 2.93
N LYS A 83 -0.78 32.72 2.55
CA LYS A 83 -0.51 33.27 1.22
C LYS A 83 0.96 33.62 1.01
N ILE A 84 1.69 33.99 2.07
CA ILE A 84 3.14 34.15 2.01
C ILE A 84 3.80 32.80 1.70
N LEU A 85 3.41 31.74 2.40
CA LEU A 85 3.88 30.38 2.13
C LEU A 85 3.49 29.91 0.71
N TRP A 86 2.27 30.18 0.29
CA TRP A 86 1.83 29.85 -1.07
C TRP A 86 2.67 30.58 -2.12
N ARG A 87 3.02 31.86 -1.89
CA ARG A 87 3.89 32.63 -2.78
C ARG A 87 5.30 32.07 -2.83
N THR A 88 5.86 31.63 -1.70
CA THR A 88 7.20 31.01 -1.68
C THR A 88 7.22 29.69 -2.44
N ILE A 89 6.22 28.83 -2.24
CA ILE A 89 6.09 27.56 -2.98
C ILE A 89 5.85 27.82 -4.47
N ARG A 90 4.98 28.77 -4.83
CA ARG A 90 4.78 29.19 -6.23
C ARG A 90 6.07 29.65 -6.90
N GLY A 91 6.96 30.31 -6.16
CA GLY A 91 8.28 30.74 -6.65
C GLY A 91 9.23 29.57 -6.92
N MET A 92 9.01 28.41 -6.29
CA MET A 92 9.82 27.19 -6.44
C MET A 92 9.24 26.22 -7.48
N ILE A 93 8.02 26.46 -7.96
CA ILE A 93 7.33 25.66 -8.98
C ILE A 93 7.33 26.42 -10.32
N PRO A 94 7.47 25.74 -11.48
CA PRO A 94 7.31 26.34 -12.80
C PRO A 94 5.84 26.71 -13.11
N HIS A 95 5.26 27.62 -12.34
CA HIS A 95 3.83 27.94 -12.28
C HIS A 95 3.24 28.59 -13.55
N LYS A 96 4.09 28.99 -14.50
CA LYS A 96 3.66 29.47 -15.82
C LYS A 96 3.29 28.33 -16.77
N THR A 97 3.69 27.10 -16.45
CA THR A 97 3.38 25.90 -17.25
C THR A 97 2.08 25.25 -16.75
N LYS A 98 1.40 24.50 -17.63
CA LYS A 98 0.20 23.72 -17.25
C LYS A 98 0.51 22.71 -16.13
N ARG A 99 1.66 22.04 -16.20
CA ARG A 99 2.14 21.12 -15.16
C ARG A 99 2.33 21.81 -13.82
N GLY A 100 2.96 22.99 -13.81
CA GLY A 100 3.17 23.76 -12.59
C GLY A 100 1.87 24.30 -11.99
N ALA A 101 0.93 24.74 -12.83
CA ALA A 101 -0.41 25.14 -12.40
C ALA A 101 -1.17 23.97 -11.74
N ALA A 102 -1.12 22.77 -12.35
CA ALA A 102 -1.70 21.56 -11.78
C ALA A 102 -1.04 21.17 -10.45
N ALA A 103 0.28 21.28 -10.32
CA ALA A 103 0.99 21.04 -9.06
C ALA A 103 0.55 22.03 -7.97
N LEU A 104 0.41 23.31 -8.31
CA LEU A 104 -0.02 24.33 -7.34
C LEU A 104 -1.48 24.15 -6.91
N ALA A 105 -2.35 23.60 -7.78
CA ALA A 105 -3.73 23.26 -7.44
C ALA A 105 -3.86 22.12 -6.40
N ARG A 106 -2.82 21.28 -6.27
CA ARG A 106 -2.77 20.21 -5.25
C ARG A 106 -2.45 20.72 -3.85
N LEU A 107 -1.94 21.95 -3.72
CA LEU A 107 -1.57 22.58 -2.45
C LEU A 107 -2.77 23.29 -1.82
N LYS A 108 -3.03 23.01 -0.54
CA LYS A 108 -3.89 23.84 0.31
C LYS A 108 -3.10 24.33 1.51
N VAL A 109 -3.30 25.58 1.88
CA VAL A 109 -2.60 26.23 3.01
C VAL A 109 -3.62 26.94 3.87
N PHE A 110 -3.53 26.77 5.18
CA PHE A 110 -4.47 27.34 6.14
C PHE A 110 -3.72 27.95 7.32
N GLU A 111 -4.26 29.04 7.84
CA GLU A 111 -3.99 29.49 9.19
C GLU A 111 -4.79 28.67 10.20
N GLY A 112 -4.18 28.37 11.36
CA GLY A 112 -4.78 27.47 12.35
C GLY A 112 -5.05 26.06 11.78
N VAL A 113 -6.04 25.36 12.36
CA VAL A 113 -6.42 24.00 11.93
C VAL A 113 -7.93 23.93 11.70
N PRO A 114 -8.41 24.19 10.48
CA PRO A 114 -9.84 24.14 10.17
C PRO A 114 -10.35 22.69 10.06
N PRO A 115 -11.64 22.43 10.37
CA PRO A 115 -12.29 21.17 10.05
C PRO A 115 -12.26 20.88 8.54
N PRO A 116 -12.04 19.62 8.08
CA PRO A 116 -11.93 18.38 8.84
C PRO A 116 -10.50 18.00 9.28
N TYR A 117 -9.51 18.88 9.10
CA TYR A 117 -8.08 18.57 9.33
C TYR A 117 -7.69 18.55 10.81
N ASP A 118 -8.59 19.00 11.68
CA ASP A 118 -8.47 18.96 13.14
C ASP A 118 -8.45 17.52 13.70
N LYS A 119 -9.17 16.61 13.05
CA LYS A 119 -9.27 15.18 13.40
C LYS A 119 -8.22 14.31 12.72
N VAL A 120 -7.52 14.84 11.72
CA VAL A 120 -6.54 14.09 10.91
C VAL A 120 -5.15 14.14 11.56
N LYS A 121 -4.41 13.03 11.48
CA LYS A 121 -3.00 12.99 11.91
C LYS A 121 -2.20 13.98 11.05
N ARG A 122 -1.56 14.93 11.73
CA ARG A 122 -0.68 15.91 11.08
C ARG A 122 0.75 15.40 11.14
N MET A 123 1.40 15.41 9.98
CA MET A 123 2.79 14.99 9.81
C MET A 123 3.72 16.19 10.03
N VAL A 124 4.94 15.89 10.42
CA VAL A 124 6.03 16.86 10.62
C VAL A 124 7.14 16.51 9.65
N ILE A 125 7.84 17.50 9.11
CA ILE A 125 8.97 17.31 8.21
C ILE A 125 10.26 17.62 8.98
N PRO A 126 10.99 16.59 9.46
CA PRO A 126 12.18 16.80 10.31
C PRO A 126 13.22 17.69 9.64
N ASP A 127 13.43 17.53 8.33
CA ASP A 127 14.41 18.28 7.58
C ASP A 127 14.14 19.79 7.49
N ALA A 128 12.92 20.21 7.81
CA ALA A 128 12.54 21.60 7.85
C ALA A 128 12.32 22.12 9.28
N LEU A 129 12.42 21.29 10.33
CA LEU A 129 12.22 21.75 11.70
C LEU A 129 13.29 22.74 12.17
N LYS A 130 12.85 23.86 12.76
CA LYS A 130 13.73 24.90 13.31
C LYS A 130 14.71 24.33 14.34
N VAL A 131 14.26 23.45 15.22
CA VAL A 131 15.12 22.88 16.28
C VAL A 131 16.30 22.07 15.72
N LEU A 132 16.11 21.41 14.58
CA LEU A 132 17.15 20.61 13.93
C LEU A 132 18.02 21.46 12.99
N ARG A 133 17.51 22.58 12.49
CA ARG A 133 18.16 23.36 11.42
C ARG A 133 18.73 24.70 11.86
N LEU A 134 18.36 25.21 13.02
CA LEU A 134 18.86 26.46 13.57
C LEU A 134 19.58 26.17 14.90
N GLN A 135 20.83 26.59 15.00
CA GLN A 135 21.61 26.47 16.23
C GLN A 135 20.93 27.22 17.39
N ALA A 136 21.13 26.71 18.61
CA ALA A 136 20.66 27.37 19.83
C ALA A 136 21.23 28.80 19.94
N GLY A 137 20.45 29.73 20.49
CA GLY A 137 20.84 31.15 20.62
C GLY A 137 20.59 32.03 19.40
N HIS A 138 20.40 31.46 18.20
CA HIS A 138 20.10 32.25 17.01
C HIS A 138 18.65 32.78 17.04
N LYS A 139 18.51 34.09 16.84
CA LYS A 139 17.19 34.75 16.78
C LYS A 139 16.40 34.25 15.57
N TYR A 140 15.11 34.05 15.76
CA TYR A 140 14.15 33.73 14.71
C TYR A 140 12.89 34.58 14.88
N CYS A 141 12.08 34.62 13.84
CA CYS A 141 10.82 35.34 13.80
C CYS A 141 9.69 34.38 13.37
N LEU A 142 8.54 34.46 14.05
CA LEU A 142 7.34 33.75 13.62
C LEU A 142 6.68 34.49 12.47
N LEU A 143 6.25 33.75 11.44
CA LEU A 143 5.62 34.30 10.25
C LEU A 143 4.33 35.04 10.58
N GLY A 144 3.55 34.56 11.56
CA GLY A 144 2.37 35.28 12.06
C GLY A 144 2.73 36.65 12.63
N LYS A 145 3.78 36.75 13.47
CA LYS A 145 4.22 38.02 14.07
C LYS A 145 4.77 38.99 13.02
N LEU A 146 5.48 38.48 12.01
CA LEU A 146 5.88 39.30 10.87
C LEU A 146 4.67 39.81 10.10
N SER A 147 3.69 38.93 9.85
CA SER A 147 2.49 39.22 9.06
C SER A 147 1.62 40.28 9.72
N SER A 148 1.48 40.24 11.05
CA SER A 148 0.72 41.26 11.79
C SER A 148 1.32 42.65 11.62
N GLU A 149 2.63 42.79 11.76
CA GLU A 149 3.33 44.07 11.61
C GLU A 149 3.30 44.65 10.19
N VAL A 150 2.97 43.84 9.18
CA VAL A 150 2.91 44.27 7.78
C VAL A 150 1.47 44.38 7.25
N GLY A 151 0.47 44.38 8.15
CA GLY A 151 -0.93 44.65 7.82
C GLY A 151 -1.81 43.41 7.67
N TRP A 152 -1.52 42.33 8.40
CA TRP A 152 -2.44 41.20 8.52
C TRP A 152 -3.35 41.34 9.74
N ASN A 153 -4.57 41.81 9.51
CA ASN A 153 -5.53 42.16 10.57
C ASN A 153 -6.13 40.95 11.31
N HIS A 154 -6.04 39.76 10.73
CA HIS A 154 -6.53 38.53 11.36
C HIS A 154 -5.52 37.88 12.29
N TYR A 155 -4.34 38.49 12.48
CA TYR A 155 -3.38 37.99 13.45
C TYR A 155 -4.01 37.94 14.83
N ASP A 156 -4.70 39.00 15.25
CA ASP A 156 -5.39 39.00 16.52
C ASP A 156 -6.67 38.17 16.45
N THR A 157 -7.31 37.93 15.32
CA THR A 157 -8.42 36.94 15.30
C THR A 157 -7.93 35.50 15.49
N ILE A 158 -6.74 35.17 14.96
CA ILE A 158 -6.13 33.83 15.02
C ILE A 158 -5.27 33.65 16.26
N LYS A 159 -4.76 34.74 16.82
CA LYS A 159 -3.94 34.76 18.04
C LYS A 159 -4.72 35.24 19.25
N ALA A 160 -5.75 36.07 19.12
CA ALA A 160 -6.78 36.30 20.15
C ALA A 160 -7.84 35.17 20.18
N SER A 161 -7.66 34.12 19.38
CA SER A 161 -7.88 32.73 19.81
C SER A 161 -7.15 32.37 21.13
N PHE A 162 -6.26 33.24 21.64
CA PHE A 162 -5.71 33.25 22.99
C PHE A 162 -6.17 34.44 23.88
N LEU A 163 -6.95 35.43 23.41
CA LEU A 163 -7.23 36.65 24.22
C LEU A 163 -8.55 37.43 23.98
N HIS A 164 -9.46 37.06 23.06
CA HIS A 164 -10.77 37.74 22.92
C HIS A 164 -11.94 36.75 23.00
N LEU A 165 -12.91 37.09 23.83
CA LEU A 165 -13.83 36.21 24.57
C LEU A 165 -14.68 35.21 23.74
N ILE A 166 -14.86 35.43 22.43
CA ILE A 166 -15.82 34.67 21.62
C ILE A 166 -15.14 33.62 20.71
N PHE A 167 -13.90 33.85 20.27
CA PHE A 167 -13.14 32.91 19.41
C PHE A 167 -12.06 32.12 20.17
N PHE A 168 -11.60 32.61 21.32
CA PHE A 168 -10.86 31.84 22.33
C PHE A 168 -11.56 30.52 22.66
N GLU A 169 -12.89 30.56 22.74
CA GLU A 169 -13.71 29.38 22.88
C GLU A 169 -13.49 28.37 21.78
N LEU A 170 -13.28 28.72 20.50
CA LEU A 170 -13.24 27.71 19.44
C LEU A 170 -11.93 26.91 19.40
N GLU A 171 -10.78 27.55 19.61
CA GLU A 171 -9.50 26.82 19.67
C GLU A 171 -9.27 26.17 21.04
N ASN A 172 -9.71 26.77 22.15
CA ASN A 172 -9.70 26.07 23.42
C ASN A 172 -10.74 24.96 23.46
N LYS A 173 -11.97 25.14 22.96
CA LYS A 173 -12.90 24.02 22.73
C LYS A 173 -12.28 22.98 21.80
N ARG A 174 -11.47 23.35 20.79
CA ARG A 174 -10.73 22.36 19.98
C ARG A 174 -9.67 21.64 20.82
N LYS A 175 -8.87 22.34 21.62
CA LYS A 175 -7.83 21.75 22.48
C LYS A 175 -8.44 20.90 23.60
N GLU A 176 -9.51 21.35 24.22
CA GLU A 176 -10.34 20.66 25.20
C GLU A 176 -10.99 19.43 24.56
N ARG A 177 -11.63 19.54 23.39
CA ARG A 177 -12.15 18.38 22.64
C ARG A 177 -11.02 17.41 22.28
N ALA A 178 -9.85 17.92 21.89
CA ALA A 178 -8.67 17.11 21.61
C ALA A 178 -8.13 16.45 22.88
N GLN A 179 -8.17 17.14 24.02
CA GLN A 179 -7.75 16.64 25.33
C GLN A 179 -8.69 15.53 25.79
N VAL A 180 -10.01 15.73 25.71
CA VAL A 180 -11.04 14.72 25.97
C VAL A 180 -10.85 13.51 25.06
N THR A 181 -10.61 13.73 23.76
CA THR A 181 -10.34 12.65 22.80
C THR A 181 -9.05 11.91 23.14
N TYR A 182 -8.01 12.64 23.56
CA TYR A 182 -6.72 12.07 23.95
C TYR A 182 -6.83 11.25 25.24
N GLU A 183 -7.54 11.75 26.26
CA GLU A 183 -7.81 11.05 27.51
C GLU A 183 -8.63 9.79 27.27
N ARG A 184 -9.68 9.87 26.45
CA ARG A 184 -10.45 8.69 26.02
C ARG A 184 -9.58 7.68 25.28
N ARG A 185 -8.72 8.13 24.36
CA ARG A 185 -7.77 7.25 23.63
C ARG A 185 -6.76 6.62 24.58
N LYS A 186 -6.27 7.36 25.58
CA LYS A 186 -5.36 6.86 26.62
C LYS A 186 -6.04 5.82 27.50
N GLN A 187 -7.30 6.04 27.89
CA GLN A 187 -8.11 5.06 28.62
C GLN A 187 -8.37 3.80 27.78
N LEU A 188 -8.76 3.95 26.51
CA LEU A 188 -8.94 2.83 25.58
C LEU A 188 -7.65 2.03 25.38
N ALA A 189 -6.50 2.70 25.23
CA ALA A 189 -5.21 2.03 25.13
C ALA A 189 -4.88 1.24 26.42
N LYS A 190 -5.16 1.82 27.60
CA LYS A 190 -5.01 1.10 28.88
C LYS A 190 -5.94 -0.11 28.96
N LEU A 191 -7.20 0.02 28.53
CA LEU A 191 -8.16 -1.09 28.48
C LEU A 191 -7.71 -2.17 27.50
N ARG A 192 -7.17 -1.77 26.34
CA ARG A 192 -6.64 -2.70 25.34
C ARG A 192 -5.47 -3.50 25.90
N VAL A 193 -4.50 -2.86 26.55
CA VAL A 193 -3.38 -3.57 27.22
C VAL A 193 -3.88 -4.50 28.32
N LYS A 194 -4.90 -4.09 29.09
CA LYS A 194 -5.52 -4.98 30.10
C LYS A 194 -6.22 -6.17 29.45
N ALA A 195 -6.93 -5.96 28.35
CA ALA A 195 -7.61 -7.01 27.61
C ALA A 195 -6.61 -7.97 26.94
N GLU A 196 -5.51 -7.45 26.39
CA GLU A 196 -4.40 -8.24 25.86
C GLU A 196 -3.81 -9.13 26.95
N LYS A 197 -3.50 -8.59 28.15
CA LYS A 197 -3.02 -9.39 29.29
C LYS A 197 -4.03 -10.43 29.80
N ALA A 198 -5.31 -10.07 29.85
CA ALA A 198 -6.37 -10.99 30.29
C ALA A 198 -6.64 -12.10 29.26
N ALA A 199 -6.44 -11.80 27.97
CA ALA A 199 -6.43 -12.82 26.93
C ALA A 199 -5.16 -13.68 27.02
N GLU A 200 -4.02 -13.06 27.36
CA GLU A 200 -2.73 -13.73 27.54
C GLU A 200 -2.79 -14.84 28.59
N GLU A 201 -3.35 -14.50 29.75
CA GLU A 201 -3.56 -15.42 30.87
C GLU A 201 -4.50 -16.59 30.52
N LYS A 202 -5.47 -16.36 29.62
CA LYS A 202 -6.42 -17.39 29.17
C LYS A 202 -5.87 -18.30 28.07
N LEU A 203 -4.99 -17.78 27.21
CA LEU A 203 -4.36 -18.51 26.10
C LEU A 203 -3.12 -19.31 26.57
N GLY A 204 -2.47 -18.94 27.67
CA GLY A 204 -1.42 -19.73 28.31
C GLY A 204 -0.29 -20.16 27.35
N PRO A 205 0.07 -21.46 27.25
CA PRO A 205 1.18 -21.92 26.41
C PRO A 205 0.96 -21.72 24.89
N GLN A 206 -0.26 -21.43 24.44
CA GLN A 206 -0.55 -21.14 23.03
C GLN A 206 0.03 -19.79 22.60
N LEU A 207 0.33 -18.88 23.52
CA LEU A 207 1.04 -17.63 23.21
C LEU A 207 2.51 -17.83 22.89
N ALA A 208 3.17 -18.87 23.39
CA ALA A 208 4.54 -19.16 22.99
C ALA A 208 4.62 -19.54 21.49
N ILE A 209 3.53 -20.05 20.94
CA ILE A 209 3.36 -20.37 19.51
C ILE A 209 3.09 -19.08 18.68
N ILE A 210 2.44 -18.07 19.28
CA ILE A 210 2.01 -16.82 18.60
C ILE A 210 3.01 -15.66 18.81
N ALA A 211 3.77 -15.65 19.92
CA ALA A 211 4.74 -14.61 20.27
C ALA A 211 5.77 -14.29 19.17
N PRO A 212 6.35 -15.26 18.43
CA PRO A 212 7.26 -14.94 17.34
C PRO A 212 6.59 -14.25 16.13
N ILE A 213 5.25 -14.19 16.07
CA ILE A 213 4.48 -13.56 14.99
C ILE A 213 4.27 -12.05 15.26
N ASN A 214 4.27 -11.61 16.51
CA ASN A 214 3.88 -10.24 16.89
C ASN A 214 5.01 -9.19 16.82
N ASP A 215 6.28 -9.59 16.76
CA ASP A 215 7.42 -8.66 16.58
C ASP A 215 7.65 -8.26 15.10
N LEU A 216 6.81 -8.77 14.18
CA LEU A 216 6.77 -8.33 12.79
C LEU A 216 6.13 -6.93 12.70
N GLN A 217 6.98 -5.91 12.61
CA GLN A 217 6.57 -4.56 12.25
C GLN A 217 5.83 -4.62 10.91
N VAL A 218 4.54 -4.27 10.92
CA VAL A 218 3.72 -4.03 9.72
C VAL A 218 4.38 -2.91 8.90
N THR A 219 5.19 -3.29 7.92
CA THR A 219 5.64 -2.40 6.86
C THR A 219 4.58 -2.41 5.75
N GLU A 220 3.75 -1.37 5.72
CA GLU A 220 2.99 -1.03 4.50
C GLU A 220 4.01 -0.68 3.39
N CYS A 221 4.39 -1.65 2.57
CA CYS A 221 5.17 -1.41 1.37
C CYS A 221 4.22 -1.04 0.21
N PRO A 222 4.41 0.11 -0.45
CA PRO A 222 3.72 0.37 -1.71
C PRO A 222 4.23 -0.62 -2.76
N ALA A 223 3.36 -1.05 -3.67
CA ALA A 223 3.70 -1.90 -4.81
C ALA A 223 4.99 -1.39 -5.50
N SER A 224 6.10 -2.09 -5.25
CA SER A 224 7.38 -1.90 -5.92
C SER A 224 7.73 -3.22 -6.56
N ASP A 225 8.09 -3.17 -7.83
CA ASP A 225 8.65 -4.28 -8.59
C ASP A 225 9.77 -4.93 -7.76
N LEU A 226 9.54 -6.17 -7.31
CA LEU A 226 10.55 -7.01 -6.67
C LEU A 226 11.39 -7.63 -7.79
N GLN A 227 12.71 -7.48 -7.73
CA GLN A 227 13.64 -8.14 -8.64
C GLN A 227 14.92 -8.62 -7.90
N VAL A 228 15.10 -9.94 -8.02
CA VAL A 228 16.27 -10.81 -7.82
C VAL A 228 16.70 -11.12 -6.37
N THR A 229 16.51 -12.40 -6.01
CA THR A 229 16.77 -13.05 -4.71
C THR A 229 16.00 -12.47 -3.53
N ASP A 230 14.69 -12.29 -3.70
CA ASP A 230 13.84 -11.80 -2.63
C ASP A 230 13.24 -12.98 -1.83
N VAL A 231 13.46 -12.94 -0.52
CA VAL A 231 12.68 -13.73 0.46
C VAL A 231 11.63 -12.81 1.02
N GLN A 232 10.36 -13.15 0.85
CA GLN A 232 9.28 -12.49 1.57
C GLN A 232 8.68 -13.44 2.59
N GLN A 233 8.53 -12.97 3.82
CA GLN A 233 7.91 -13.73 4.89
C GLN A 233 6.76 -12.93 5.49
N PHE A 234 5.63 -13.59 5.72
CA PHE A 234 4.48 -13.07 6.46
C PHE A 234 3.94 -11.73 5.93
N ALA A 235 4.02 -11.51 4.62
CA ALA A 235 3.52 -10.31 3.97
C ALA A 235 2.07 -10.53 3.50
N SER A 236 1.20 -9.54 3.67
CA SER A 236 -0.14 -9.54 3.06
C SER A 236 -0.24 -8.46 1.99
N GLN A 237 -0.47 -8.85 0.74
CA GLN A 237 -0.73 -7.95 -0.37
C GLN A 237 -2.20 -8.09 -0.79
N MET A 238 -2.91 -6.95 -0.87
CA MET A 238 -4.30 -6.91 -1.33
C MET A 238 -4.49 -5.83 -2.39
N ASN A 239 -5.11 -6.19 -3.51
CA ASN A 239 -5.61 -5.22 -4.47
C ASN A 239 -7.10 -4.94 -4.23
N SER A 240 -7.41 -3.72 -3.79
CA SER A 240 -8.78 -3.31 -3.46
C SER A 240 -9.58 -2.76 -4.65
N TYR A 241 -9.03 -2.72 -5.88
CA TYR A 241 -9.70 -2.11 -7.05
C TYR A 241 -11.09 -2.69 -7.32
N ASN A 242 -11.20 -4.02 -7.26
CA ASN A 242 -12.44 -4.75 -7.50
C ASN A 242 -13.27 -4.94 -6.22
N TYR A 243 -12.80 -4.49 -5.05
CA TYR A 243 -13.53 -4.60 -3.78
C TYR A 243 -14.40 -3.36 -3.49
N PRO A 244 -15.57 -3.53 -2.85
CA PRO A 244 -16.23 -4.81 -2.56
C PRO A 244 -16.74 -5.47 -3.85
N PRO A 245 -16.67 -6.80 -4.02
CA PRO A 245 -17.12 -7.49 -5.23
C PRO A 245 -18.61 -7.24 -5.53
N MET A 246 -19.43 -7.13 -4.48
CA MET A 246 -20.83 -6.75 -4.59
C MET A 246 -20.99 -5.23 -4.52
N ASN A 247 -21.79 -4.64 -5.42
CA ASN A 247 -22.08 -3.21 -5.49
C ASN A 247 -20.86 -2.30 -5.78
N ASN A 248 -19.81 -2.83 -6.42
CA ASN A 248 -18.73 -1.99 -6.94
C ASN A 248 -19.25 -1.12 -8.09
N LYS A 249 -18.95 0.18 -8.05
CA LYS A 249 -19.28 1.11 -9.16
C LYS A 249 -18.28 1.00 -10.32
N ASN A 250 -17.14 0.37 -10.09
CA ASN A 250 -16.13 0.11 -11.12
C ASN A 250 -16.46 -1.17 -11.88
N GLN A 251 -16.25 -1.16 -13.19
CA GLN A 251 -16.25 -2.39 -13.97
C GLN A 251 -15.09 -3.28 -13.49
N MET A 252 -15.34 -4.59 -13.39
CA MET A 252 -14.30 -5.57 -13.06
C MET A 252 -13.17 -5.49 -14.09
N LYS A 253 -11.92 -5.36 -13.61
CA LYS A 253 -10.72 -5.35 -14.45
C LYS A 253 -9.62 -6.19 -13.82
N PRO A 254 -8.67 -6.71 -14.62
CA PRO A 254 -7.39 -7.22 -14.14
C PRO A 254 -6.76 -6.29 -13.09
N ALA A 255 -6.45 -6.82 -11.91
CA ALA A 255 -5.96 -6.04 -10.79
C ALA A 255 -5.00 -6.85 -9.91
N LEU A 256 -3.72 -6.81 -10.28
CA LEU A 256 -2.62 -7.49 -9.60
C LEU A 256 -2.51 -7.07 -8.13
N ALA A 257 -2.57 -8.03 -7.21
CA ALA A 257 -2.12 -7.87 -5.83
C ALA A 257 -0.60 -7.99 -5.74
N ALA A 258 0.00 -8.89 -6.53
CA ALA A 258 1.45 -9.03 -6.66
C ALA A 258 1.85 -9.43 -8.08
N LEU A 259 2.97 -8.86 -8.53
CA LEU A 259 3.75 -9.31 -9.68
C LEU A 259 5.03 -9.92 -9.13
N VAL A 260 5.23 -11.21 -9.38
CA VAL A 260 6.43 -11.95 -9.02
C VAL A 260 7.21 -12.17 -10.32
N SER A 261 8.23 -11.34 -10.51
CA SER A 261 9.14 -11.42 -11.65
C SER A 261 10.57 -11.53 -11.14
N GLY A 262 11.34 -12.50 -11.62
CA GLY A 262 12.74 -12.65 -11.27
C GLY A 262 13.06 -14.01 -10.66
N ASP A 263 14.22 -14.54 -11.01
CA ASP A 263 14.63 -15.87 -10.60
C ASP A 263 14.93 -15.96 -9.09
N ARG A 264 14.64 -17.12 -8.48
CA ARG A 264 14.98 -17.49 -7.10
C ARG A 264 14.28 -16.64 -6.05
N THR A 265 12.95 -16.62 -6.12
CA THR A 265 12.10 -15.87 -5.18
C THR A 265 11.31 -16.82 -4.30
N SER A 266 11.30 -16.60 -2.99
CA SER A 266 10.55 -17.44 -2.06
C SER A 266 9.61 -16.64 -1.16
N PHE A 267 8.44 -17.21 -0.88
CA PHE A 267 7.39 -16.62 -0.05
C PHE A 267 7.02 -17.59 1.07
N TYR A 268 7.07 -17.15 2.32
CA TYR A 268 6.70 -17.97 3.48
C TYR A 268 5.60 -17.29 4.29
N GLY A 269 4.43 -17.91 4.44
CA GLY A 269 3.36 -17.34 5.27
C GLY A 269 2.71 -16.07 4.70
N CYS A 270 2.86 -15.80 3.40
CA CYS A 270 2.32 -14.60 2.76
C CYS A 270 0.85 -14.76 2.37
N ALA A 271 0.11 -13.66 2.26
CA ALA A 271 -1.28 -13.63 1.83
C ALA A 271 -1.47 -12.71 0.62
N PHE A 272 -2.03 -13.23 -0.47
CA PHE A 272 -2.32 -12.47 -1.70
C PHE A 272 -3.83 -12.44 -1.92
N SER A 273 -4.46 -11.28 -1.83
CA SER A 273 -5.92 -11.14 -1.97
C SER A 273 -6.31 -10.23 -3.13
N GLY A 274 -7.16 -10.74 -4.01
CA GLY A 274 -7.68 -10.03 -5.16
C GLY A 274 -8.97 -10.67 -5.69
N LEU A 275 -9.32 -10.36 -6.93
CA LEU A 275 -10.52 -10.90 -7.59
C LEU A 275 -10.16 -11.47 -8.96
N GLN A 276 -9.90 -10.60 -9.93
CA GLN A 276 -9.37 -10.96 -11.23
C GLN A 276 -7.86 -10.66 -11.28
N ASP A 277 -7.07 -11.64 -11.71
CA ASP A 277 -5.61 -11.53 -11.93
C ASP A 277 -4.90 -11.10 -10.63
N THR A 278 -4.97 -11.93 -9.59
CA THR A 278 -4.47 -11.57 -8.23
C THR A 278 -2.95 -11.69 -8.13
N LEU A 279 -2.40 -12.84 -8.50
CA LEU A 279 -0.98 -13.15 -8.43
C LEU A 279 -0.49 -13.46 -9.84
N LEU A 280 0.35 -12.57 -10.37
CA LEU A 280 1.10 -12.82 -11.60
C LEU A 280 2.45 -13.43 -11.24
N ASP A 281 2.51 -14.74 -11.37
CA ASP A 281 3.68 -15.59 -11.20
C ASP A 281 4.42 -15.72 -12.55
N ASP A 282 5.22 -14.70 -12.88
CA ASP A 282 5.65 -14.39 -14.24
C ASP A 282 6.74 -15.33 -14.77
N ASN A 283 8.02 -14.96 -14.74
CA ASN A 283 9.13 -15.80 -15.19
C ASN A 283 10.19 -15.88 -14.09
N GLY A 284 10.66 -17.09 -13.81
CA GLY A 284 11.61 -17.40 -12.74
C GLY A 284 11.25 -18.69 -11.99
N LYS A 285 12.17 -19.15 -11.14
CA LYS A 285 11.93 -20.22 -10.17
C LYS A 285 11.40 -19.62 -8.88
N HIS A 286 10.19 -20.01 -8.48
CA HIS A 286 9.54 -19.47 -7.29
C HIS A 286 9.08 -20.57 -6.33
N TYR A 287 9.09 -20.26 -5.04
CA TYR A 287 8.66 -21.18 -4.00
C TYR A 287 7.73 -20.49 -3.01
N PHE A 288 6.49 -20.96 -2.89
CA PHE A 288 5.49 -20.44 -1.97
C PHE A 288 5.21 -21.50 -0.90
N LYS A 289 5.44 -21.19 0.36
CA LYS A 289 5.18 -22.09 1.49
C LYS A 289 4.24 -21.43 2.49
N LEU A 290 3.23 -22.17 2.97
CA LEU A 290 2.26 -21.68 3.97
C LEU A 290 1.54 -20.37 3.56
N CYS A 291 1.42 -20.11 2.26
CA CYS A 291 0.80 -18.89 1.77
C CYS A 291 -0.71 -19.03 1.61
N THR A 292 -1.44 -17.92 1.71
CA THR A 292 -2.88 -17.87 1.38
C THR A 292 -3.08 -17.05 0.12
N ILE A 293 -3.79 -17.60 -0.88
CA ILE A 293 -4.03 -16.90 -2.14
C ILE A 293 -5.54 -16.86 -2.39
N GLU A 294 -6.12 -15.67 -2.36
CA GLU A 294 -7.55 -15.43 -2.54
C GLU A 294 -7.84 -14.78 -3.89
N GLY A 295 -8.78 -15.35 -4.65
CA GLY A 295 -9.27 -14.73 -5.86
C GLY A 295 -10.48 -15.42 -6.48
N THR A 296 -10.83 -15.00 -7.70
CA THR A 296 -12.02 -15.50 -8.41
C THR A 296 -11.72 -15.90 -9.84
N MET A 297 -10.97 -15.11 -10.61
CA MET A 297 -10.73 -15.38 -12.02
C MET A 297 -9.24 -15.26 -12.34
N ASP A 298 -8.68 -16.33 -12.92
CA ASP A 298 -7.27 -16.48 -13.28
C ASP A 298 -6.33 -15.94 -12.20
N PHE A 299 -6.68 -16.21 -10.95
CA PHE A 299 -6.08 -15.43 -9.87
C PHE A 299 -4.67 -15.89 -9.53
N ILE A 300 -4.23 -17.05 -10.03
CA ILE A 300 -2.83 -17.47 -10.12
C ILE A 300 -2.51 -17.69 -11.59
N PHE A 301 -1.72 -16.81 -12.19
CA PHE A 301 -1.45 -16.88 -13.63
C PHE A 301 -0.02 -16.46 -13.95
N GLY A 302 0.49 -16.87 -15.11
CA GLY A 302 1.86 -16.58 -15.52
C GLY A 302 2.61 -17.80 -16.07
N SER A 303 3.93 -17.70 -16.17
CA SER A 303 4.81 -18.72 -16.78
C SER A 303 5.91 -19.21 -15.83
N GLY A 304 5.74 -19.00 -14.53
CA GLY A 304 6.73 -19.36 -13.51
C GLY A 304 6.95 -20.87 -13.40
N GLN A 305 8.14 -21.24 -12.94
CA GLN A 305 8.45 -22.58 -12.47
C GLN A 305 8.28 -22.59 -10.96
N SER A 306 7.10 -23.01 -10.49
CA SER A 306 6.67 -22.69 -9.13
C SER A 306 6.10 -23.88 -8.38
N ILE A 307 6.51 -24.01 -7.12
CA ILE A 307 5.89 -24.92 -6.15
C ILE A 307 5.16 -24.09 -5.10
N TYR A 308 3.88 -24.39 -4.92
CA TYR A 308 3.02 -23.93 -3.85
C TYR A 308 2.86 -25.08 -2.86
N GLU A 309 3.54 -25.02 -1.72
CA GLU A 309 3.56 -26.07 -0.69
C GLU A 309 2.82 -25.62 0.58
N ASP A 310 1.95 -26.48 1.12
CA ASP A 310 1.16 -26.21 2.33
C ASP A 310 0.34 -24.89 2.25
N CYS A 311 -0.05 -24.48 1.04
CA CYS A 311 -0.77 -23.23 0.81
C CYS A 311 -2.28 -23.40 0.89
N THR A 312 -2.98 -22.33 1.31
CA THR A 312 -4.44 -22.25 1.26
C THR A 312 -4.89 -21.43 0.06
N ILE A 313 -5.61 -22.07 -0.86
CA ILE A 313 -6.16 -21.45 -2.06
C ILE A 313 -7.63 -21.13 -1.79
N LEU A 314 -7.97 -19.85 -1.71
CA LEU A 314 -9.28 -19.35 -1.31
C LEU A 314 -10.06 -18.80 -2.52
N VAL A 315 -11.09 -19.50 -2.94
CA VAL A 315 -11.96 -19.07 -4.05
C VAL A 315 -13.08 -18.16 -3.52
N ASN A 316 -13.25 -16.99 -4.11
CA ASN A 316 -14.26 -16.00 -3.72
C ASN A 316 -15.32 -15.71 -4.82
N ALA A 317 -15.59 -16.71 -5.67
CA ALA A 317 -16.52 -16.57 -6.80
C ALA A 317 -17.96 -16.26 -6.37
N GLY A 318 -18.41 -16.82 -5.24
CA GLY A 318 -19.76 -16.62 -4.72
C GLY A 318 -20.06 -15.17 -4.33
N SER A 319 -19.04 -14.36 -4.06
CA SER A 319 -19.21 -12.93 -3.75
C SER A 319 -19.42 -12.04 -4.98
N VAL A 320 -19.16 -12.55 -6.19
CA VAL A 320 -19.37 -11.83 -7.46
C VAL A 320 -20.81 -12.01 -7.94
N ALA A 321 -21.24 -13.26 -8.13
CA ALA A 321 -22.62 -13.62 -8.40
C ALA A 321 -22.87 -15.08 -7.99
N GLN A 322 -24.13 -15.43 -7.72
CA GLN A 322 -24.52 -16.73 -7.18
C GLN A 322 -24.17 -17.90 -8.12
N ASP A 323 -24.23 -17.68 -9.44
CA ASP A 323 -23.91 -18.67 -10.48
C ASP A 323 -22.54 -18.43 -11.15
N TYR A 324 -21.70 -17.56 -10.57
CA TYR A 324 -20.40 -17.27 -11.16
C TYR A 324 -19.45 -18.45 -10.97
N THR A 325 -18.78 -18.85 -12.05
CA THR A 325 -17.74 -19.88 -12.02
C THR A 325 -16.36 -19.25 -12.22
N GLY A 326 -15.48 -19.42 -11.24
CA GLY A 326 -14.12 -18.92 -11.25
C GLY A 326 -13.11 -19.85 -11.90
N PHE A 327 -11.87 -19.37 -12.00
CA PHE A 327 -10.71 -20.13 -12.47
C PHE A 327 -9.55 -19.90 -11.50
N ILE A 328 -8.99 -20.98 -10.96
CA ILE A 328 -7.89 -20.90 -10.01
C ILE A 328 -6.59 -20.55 -10.74
N THR A 329 -6.24 -21.35 -11.74
CA THR A 329 -4.98 -21.20 -12.47
C THR A 329 -5.14 -20.83 -13.94
N ALA A 330 -4.20 -20.03 -14.46
CA ALA A 330 -4.04 -19.78 -15.89
C ALA A 330 -2.55 -19.81 -16.26
N GLN A 331 -2.02 -21.02 -16.50
CA GLN A 331 -0.59 -21.24 -16.73
C GLN A 331 -0.24 -21.03 -18.21
N GLY A 332 0.86 -20.31 -18.44
CA GLY A 332 1.27 -19.72 -19.71
C GLY A 332 2.47 -20.38 -20.39
N ARG A 333 2.72 -21.67 -20.17
CA ARG A 333 3.80 -22.40 -20.85
C ARG A 333 3.54 -22.53 -22.35
N SER A 334 4.53 -22.14 -23.14
CA SER A 334 4.40 -22.03 -24.60
C SER A 334 5.24 -23.04 -25.39
N ASN A 335 6.25 -23.68 -24.78
CA ASN A 335 7.09 -24.67 -25.45
C ASN A 335 7.09 -26.02 -24.69
N PRO A 336 7.07 -27.16 -25.38
CA PRO A 336 7.20 -28.48 -24.75
C PRO A 336 8.55 -28.69 -24.05
N ASN A 337 9.59 -27.95 -24.40
CA ASN A 337 10.91 -28.07 -23.78
C ASN A 337 11.12 -27.17 -22.55
N ASP A 338 10.18 -26.25 -22.25
CA ASP A 338 10.29 -25.41 -21.06
C ASP A 338 10.20 -26.29 -19.80
N GLU A 339 10.86 -25.93 -18.71
CA GLU A 339 10.72 -26.69 -17.45
C GLU A 339 9.59 -26.14 -16.57
N ASN A 340 9.06 -24.97 -16.90
CA ASN A 340 8.07 -24.24 -16.11
C ASN A 340 6.70 -24.93 -16.02
N GLY A 341 5.94 -24.50 -15.02
CA GLY A 341 4.70 -25.15 -14.58
C GLY A 341 4.37 -24.78 -13.13
N PHE A 342 3.10 -24.95 -12.77
CA PHE A 342 2.66 -24.74 -11.39
C PHE A 342 2.38 -26.08 -10.71
N VAL A 343 2.94 -26.27 -9.53
CA VAL A 343 2.76 -27.47 -8.72
C VAL A 343 2.19 -27.08 -7.37
N PHE A 344 1.00 -27.57 -7.05
CA PHE A 344 0.33 -27.38 -5.76
C PHE A 344 0.49 -28.65 -4.95
N LYS A 345 1.26 -28.58 -3.87
CA LYS A 345 1.64 -29.73 -3.03
C LYS A 345 1.08 -29.53 -1.63
N ASN A 346 0.36 -30.53 -1.12
CA ASN A 346 -0.23 -30.50 0.23
C ASN A 346 -1.10 -29.26 0.49
N CYS A 347 -1.74 -28.72 -0.55
CA CYS A 347 -2.51 -27.49 -0.44
C CYS A 347 -3.95 -27.78 0.00
N LYS A 348 -4.70 -26.71 0.32
CA LYS A 348 -6.12 -26.77 0.61
C LYS A 348 -6.89 -25.78 -0.26
N VAL A 349 -7.81 -26.28 -1.08
CA VAL A 349 -8.66 -25.47 -1.97
C VAL A 349 -10.07 -25.36 -1.38
N ILE A 350 -10.37 -24.19 -0.84
CA ILE A 350 -11.64 -23.87 -0.16
C ILE A 350 -12.20 -22.55 -0.68
N GLY A 351 -13.46 -22.24 -0.38
CA GLY A 351 -14.05 -20.99 -0.82
C GLY A 351 -15.55 -21.00 -0.95
N THR A 352 -16.07 -20.05 -1.72
CA THR A 352 -17.49 -19.89 -2.03
C THR A 352 -17.71 -19.77 -3.53
N GLY A 353 -18.87 -20.25 -4.01
CA GLY A 353 -19.18 -20.34 -5.44
C GLY A 353 -18.61 -21.60 -6.08
N LYS A 354 -18.49 -21.59 -7.41
CA LYS A 354 -17.89 -22.69 -8.19
C LYS A 354 -16.60 -22.24 -8.86
N ALA A 355 -15.67 -23.17 -9.06
CA ALA A 355 -14.44 -22.88 -9.79
C ALA A 355 -13.88 -24.09 -10.56
N PHE A 356 -13.19 -23.80 -11.67
CA PHE A 356 -12.28 -24.72 -12.33
C PHE A 356 -10.90 -24.65 -11.67
N LEU A 357 -10.19 -25.78 -11.64
CA LEU A 357 -8.80 -25.88 -11.20
C LEU A 357 -7.86 -25.04 -12.07
N GLY A 358 -8.19 -24.91 -13.35
CA GLY A 358 -7.46 -24.02 -14.24
C GLY A 358 -7.97 -24.00 -15.66
N ARG A 359 -7.45 -23.04 -16.41
CA ARG A 359 -7.61 -22.96 -17.85
C ARG A 359 -6.29 -22.72 -18.58
N ALA A 360 -6.15 -23.28 -19.77
CA ALA A 360 -4.93 -23.17 -20.55
C ALA A 360 -4.76 -21.78 -21.16
N TRP A 361 -3.84 -20.98 -20.61
CA TRP A 361 -3.52 -19.66 -21.17
C TRP A 361 -2.66 -19.77 -22.43
N ARG A 362 -1.80 -20.80 -22.50
CA ARG A 362 -0.94 -21.13 -23.64
C ARG A 362 -0.98 -22.64 -23.93
N GLY A 363 -0.53 -23.05 -25.13
CA GLY A 363 -0.79 -24.38 -25.68
C GLY A 363 -0.16 -25.56 -24.94
N TYR A 364 0.92 -25.32 -24.18
CA TYR A 364 1.63 -26.35 -23.42
C TYR A 364 1.44 -26.16 -21.90
N ALA A 365 0.32 -25.56 -21.48
CA ALA A 365 0.06 -25.23 -20.09
C ALA A 365 0.27 -26.45 -19.16
N ARG A 366 0.96 -26.24 -18.05
CA ARG A 366 1.28 -27.31 -17.08
C ARG A 366 0.89 -26.92 -15.66
N VAL A 367 -0.03 -27.69 -15.07
CA VAL A 367 -0.49 -27.50 -13.69
C VAL A 367 -0.73 -28.86 -13.04
N ILE A 368 -0.22 -29.05 -11.84
CA ILE A 368 -0.35 -30.30 -11.08
C ILE A 368 -0.86 -29.99 -9.69
N PHE A 369 -1.90 -30.71 -9.26
CA PHE A 369 -2.34 -30.76 -7.88
C PHE A 369 -1.94 -32.11 -7.29
N TYR A 370 -1.09 -32.09 -6.27
CA TYR A 370 -0.55 -33.27 -5.59
C TYR A 370 -0.89 -33.23 -4.11
N LYS A 371 -1.52 -34.30 -3.59
CA LYS A 371 -1.94 -34.41 -2.18
C LYS A 371 -2.71 -33.20 -1.66
N THR A 372 -3.50 -32.59 -2.54
CA THR A 372 -4.24 -31.37 -2.25
C THR A 372 -5.68 -31.70 -1.90
N SER A 373 -6.22 -31.06 -0.85
CA SER A 373 -7.60 -31.23 -0.46
C SER A 373 -8.51 -30.26 -1.21
N LEU A 374 -9.48 -30.80 -1.94
CA LEU A 374 -10.41 -30.07 -2.80
C LEU A 374 -11.82 -30.08 -2.20
N SER A 375 -12.33 -28.91 -1.84
CA SER A 375 -13.73 -28.77 -1.39
C SER A 375 -14.74 -28.85 -2.55
N ASN A 376 -16.03 -29.01 -2.23
CA ASN A 376 -17.14 -29.14 -3.19
C ASN A 376 -17.39 -27.92 -4.10
N ILE A 377 -16.53 -26.91 -4.06
CA ILE A 377 -16.55 -25.77 -4.97
C ILE A 377 -16.01 -26.12 -6.35
N ILE A 378 -15.21 -27.18 -6.47
CA ILE A 378 -14.64 -27.60 -7.75
C ILE A 378 -15.74 -28.14 -8.66
N VAL A 379 -15.77 -27.65 -9.89
CA VAL A 379 -16.70 -28.14 -10.91
C VAL A 379 -16.33 -29.56 -11.34
N PRO A 380 -17.30 -30.46 -11.64
CA PRO A 380 -17.01 -31.86 -11.93
C PRO A 380 -16.05 -32.09 -13.11
N SER A 381 -16.09 -31.21 -14.12
CA SER A 381 -15.17 -31.26 -15.27
C SER A 381 -13.72 -30.92 -14.90
N GLY A 382 -13.50 -30.19 -13.80
CA GLY A 382 -12.19 -29.81 -13.27
C GLY A 382 -11.48 -28.71 -14.05
N TRP A 383 -11.30 -28.89 -15.37
CA TRP A 383 -10.40 -28.10 -16.21
C TRP A 383 -11.08 -27.55 -17.46
N ASP A 384 -10.52 -26.47 -18.02
CA ASP A 384 -10.95 -25.88 -19.30
C ASP A 384 -9.75 -25.68 -20.25
N ALA A 385 -9.87 -26.19 -21.49
CA ALA A 385 -8.83 -26.02 -22.51
C ALA A 385 -8.83 -24.62 -23.16
N TRP A 386 -9.82 -23.78 -22.85
CA TRP A 386 -9.99 -22.43 -23.39
C TRP A 386 -9.93 -22.42 -24.94
N ASN A 387 -8.92 -21.79 -25.52
CA ASN A 387 -8.75 -21.64 -26.97
C ASN A 387 -8.00 -22.82 -27.61
N PHE A 388 -7.56 -23.81 -26.82
CA PHE A 388 -6.82 -24.98 -27.27
C PHE A 388 -7.69 -26.25 -27.32
N LYS A 389 -9.01 -26.08 -27.50
CA LYS A 389 -9.92 -27.21 -27.75
C LYS A 389 -9.52 -27.90 -29.05
N GLY A 390 -9.32 -29.21 -29.02
CA GLY A 390 -8.74 -30.01 -30.11
C GLY A 390 -7.21 -30.12 -30.08
N HIS A 391 -6.54 -29.45 -29.16
CA HIS A 391 -5.08 -29.51 -28.92
C HIS A 391 -4.76 -29.83 -27.46
N GLU A 392 -5.69 -30.49 -26.77
CA GLU A 392 -5.55 -30.82 -25.34
C GLU A 392 -4.46 -31.87 -25.09
N ASP A 393 -3.98 -32.55 -26.13
CA ASP A 393 -2.86 -33.48 -26.09
C ASP A 393 -1.55 -32.82 -25.62
N GLN A 394 -1.41 -31.51 -25.89
CA GLN A 394 -0.25 -30.68 -25.53
C GLN A 394 -0.27 -30.19 -24.08
N ILE A 395 -1.45 -30.14 -23.46
CA ILE A 395 -1.66 -29.61 -22.11
C ILE A 395 -1.34 -30.72 -21.09
N THR A 396 -0.67 -30.33 -19.99
CA THR A 396 -0.34 -31.24 -18.89
C THR A 396 -1.05 -30.81 -17.61
N TYR A 397 -2.30 -31.22 -17.45
CA TYR A 397 -3.07 -31.07 -16.22
C TYR A 397 -3.28 -32.41 -15.54
N SER A 398 -3.04 -32.46 -14.23
CA SER A 398 -3.11 -33.71 -13.47
C SER A 398 -3.44 -33.47 -12.00
N GLU A 399 -4.37 -34.27 -11.47
CA GLU A 399 -4.66 -34.41 -10.05
C GLU A 399 -4.13 -35.76 -9.55
N VAL A 400 -3.23 -35.74 -8.57
CA VAL A 400 -2.58 -36.94 -8.00
C VAL A 400 -2.76 -36.96 -6.49
N ASP A 401 -3.28 -38.07 -5.97
CA ASP A 401 -3.55 -38.29 -4.54
C ASP A 401 -4.35 -37.15 -3.86
N CYS A 402 -5.21 -36.46 -4.61
CA CYS A 402 -6.07 -35.40 -4.06
C CYS A 402 -7.28 -35.99 -3.34
N ASP A 403 -7.72 -35.32 -2.28
CA ASP A 403 -8.86 -35.75 -1.45
C ASP A 403 -9.94 -34.67 -1.32
N GLY A 404 -11.05 -34.99 -0.66
CA GLY A 404 -12.16 -34.07 -0.40
C GLY A 404 -13.33 -34.20 -1.38
N GLU A 405 -14.43 -33.52 -1.06
CA GLU A 405 -15.69 -33.60 -1.82
C GLU A 405 -15.56 -33.15 -3.29
N GLY A 406 -14.61 -32.26 -3.59
CA GLY A 406 -14.33 -31.78 -4.94
C GLY A 406 -13.35 -32.65 -5.73
N ALA A 407 -12.73 -33.65 -5.11
CA ALA A 407 -11.71 -34.51 -5.74
C ALA A 407 -12.30 -35.71 -6.50
N ASP A 408 -13.63 -35.82 -6.63
CA ASP A 408 -14.23 -36.86 -7.47
C ASP A 408 -13.86 -36.64 -8.94
N ARG A 409 -13.10 -37.60 -9.49
CA ARG A 409 -12.59 -37.59 -10.87
C ARG A 409 -13.55 -38.23 -11.88
N SER A 410 -14.67 -38.82 -11.45
CA SER A 410 -15.60 -39.58 -12.31
C SER A 410 -16.15 -38.80 -13.51
N LYS A 411 -16.22 -37.47 -13.41
CA LYS A 411 -16.75 -36.55 -14.43
C LYS A 411 -15.68 -35.58 -14.98
N ARG A 412 -14.40 -35.82 -14.68
CA ARG A 412 -13.30 -34.98 -15.19
C ARG A 412 -13.21 -35.06 -16.71
N VAL A 413 -12.59 -34.04 -17.28
CA VAL A 413 -12.25 -34.04 -18.70
C VAL A 413 -11.39 -35.25 -19.06
N LYS A 414 -11.70 -35.88 -20.20
CA LYS A 414 -11.01 -37.11 -20.64
C LYS A 414 -9.53 -36.91 -21.01
N TRP A 415 -9.13 -35.66 -21.24
CA TRP A 415 -7.77 -35.29 -21.64
C TRP A 415 -6.86 -34.94 -20.46
N GLU A 416 -7.36 -35.01 -19.22
CA GLU A 416 -6.51 -34.96 -18.03
C GLU A 416 -5.41 -36.04 -18.12
N LYS A 417 -4.17 -35.66 -17.82
CA LYS A 417 -3.02 -36.56 -17.94
C LYS A 417 -2.85 -37.37 -16.66
N GLU A 418 -2.71 -38.67 -16.81
CA GLU A 418 -2.18 -39.53 -15.75
C GLU A 418 -0.65 -39.57 -15.86
N LEU A 419 0.03 -38.95 -14.89
CA LEU A 419 1.49 -38.89 -14.86
C LEU A 419 2.06 -40.17 -14.23
N SER A 420 3.24 -40.60 -14.70
CA SER A 420 3.98 -41.69 -14.05
C SER A 420 4.47 -41.25 -12.67
N LYS A 421 4.65 -42.21 -11.76
CA LYS A 421 5.14 -41.93 -10.39
C LYS A 421 6.47 -41.16 -10.41
N ASP A 422 7.41 -41.58 -11.25
CA ASP A 422 8.72 -40.93 -11.39
C ASP A 422 8.59 -39.45 -11.84
N MET A 423 7.63 -39.13 -12.71
CA MET A 423 7.39 -37.76 -13.16
C MET A 423 6.69 -36.92 -12.09
N VAL A 424 5.79 -37.51 -11.31
CA VAL A 424 5.17 -36.83 -10.17
C VAL A 424 6.22 -36.51 -9.11
N GLU A 425 7.08 -37.47 -8.78
CA GLU A 425 8.17 -37.27 -7.83
C GLU A 425 9.12 -36.17 -8.28
N SER A 426 9.54 -36.16 -9.55
CA SER A 426 10.46 -35.13 -10.06
C SER A 426 9.88 -33.72 -10.07
N LEU A 427 8.56 -33.56 -10.29
CA LEU A 427 7.89 -32.26 -10.30
C LEU A 427 7.50 -31.78 -8.89
N THR A 428 7.33 -32.70 -7.93
CA THR A 428 6.90 -32.38 -6.55
C THR A 428 8.07 -32.29 -5.56
N ASP A 429 9.25 -32.78 -5.94
CA ASP A 429 10.49 -32.60 -5.20
C ASP A 429 10.94 -31.12 -5.23
N LEU A 430 11.52 -30.64 -4.13
CA LEU A 430 12.00 -29.27 -4.02
C LEU A 430 13.08 -28.94 -5.07
N SER A 431 13.82 -29.95 -5.52
CA SER A 431 14.81 -29.84 -6.61
C SER A 431 14.22 -29.29 -7.91
N TYR A 432 12.91 -29.45 -8.16
CA TYR A 432 12.22 -28.85 -9.30
C TYR A 432 12.40 -27.33 -9.35
N VAL A 433 12.43 -26.66 -8.20
CA VAL A 433 12.67 -25.20 -8.12
C VAL A 433 14.04 -24.86 -7.55
N ASN A 434 14.73 -25.79 -6.89
CA ASN A 434 15.93 -25.55 -6.07
C ASN A 434 17.21 -26.20 -6.62
N THR A 435 17.44 -26.18 -7.93
CA THR A 435 18.59 -26.84 -8.58
C THR A 435 19.95 -26.47 -7.99
N ASP A 436 20.13 -25.19 -7.61
CA ASP A 436 21.40 -24.64 -7.11
C ASP A 436 21.41 -24.49 -5.59
N ASN A 437 20.45 -25.12 -4.91
CA ASN A 437 20.25 -25.02 -3.47
C ASN A 437 20.04 -23.59 -2.95
N TRP A 438 19.55 -22.68 -3.81
CA TRP A 438 19.37 -21.25 -3.50
C TRP A 438 18.38 -21.01 -2.37
N ILE A 439 17.36 -21.86 -2.20
CA ILE A 439 16.42 -21.76 -1.08
C ILE A 439 17.15 -21.93 0.25
N ASN A 440 18.13 -22.83 0.30
CA ASN A 440 18.92 -23.06 1.50
C ASN A 440 20.00 -22.00 1.75
N ALA A 441 20.36 -21.23 0.72
CA ALA A 441 21.31 -20.12 0.83
C ALA A 441 20.64 -18.81 1.30
N GLN A 442 19.30 -18.78 1.39
CA GLN A 442 18.55 -17.60 1.78
C GLN A 442 18.67 -17.33 3.30
N PRO A 443 18.76 -16.05 3.72
CA PRO A 443 18.84 -15.71 5.13
C PRO A 443 17.55 -16.15 5.84
N PHE A 444 17.71 -17.03 6.82
CA PHE A 444 16.66 -17.63 7.66
C PHE A 444 15.76 -18.66 6.96
N ILE A 445 16.21 -19.91 7.00
CA ILE A 445 15.37 -21.11 6.90
C ILE A 445 14.78 -21.36 8.31
N LEU A 446 13.47 -21.58 8.39
CA LEU A 446 12.84 -22.21 9.55
C LEU A 446 13.52 -23.58 9.78
N ALA A 447 14.55 -23.60 10.62
CA ALA A 447 15.20 -24.82 11.03
C ALA A 447 14.29 -25.53 12.05
N ASN A 448 13.63 -26.58 11.55
CA ASN A 448 12.90 -27.66 12.22
C ASN A 448 11.62 -27.30 12.98
#